data_AF-A0A254NKW0-F1
#
_entry.id   AF-A0A254NKW0-F1
#
_cell.length_a   1.000
_cell.length_b   1.000
_cell.length_c   1.000
_cell.angle_alpha   90.00
_cell.angle_beta   90.00
_cell.angle_gamma   90.00
#
_symmetry.space_group_name_H-M   'P 1'
#
loop_
_entity.id
_entity.type
_entity.pdbx_description
1 polymer ?
#
loop_
_entity_poly.entity_id
_entity_poly.type
_entity_poly.pdbx_seq_one_letter_code
_entity_poly.pdbx_strand_id
1 'polypeptide(L)'
;MKINETNRVAALNPYQRTSENQRTEETKKSARKDEVTISPEAMEMLQAAKKPAESERAARIQELKQQVSAGTYSVDANKIAEKLLPFLAE
;
A
#
# COMPACT_ATOMS: atom_id res chain seq x y z
N MET A 1 57.50 -55.93 3.13
CA MET A 1 56.88 -55.28 1.94
C MET A 1 55.38 -55.51 1.98
N LYS A 2 54.61 -54.42 1.77
CA LYS A 2 53.12 -54.30 1.76
C LYS A 2 52.49 -54.62 3.13
N ILE A 3 51.57 -53.82 3.67
CA ILE A 3 50.20 -53.63 3.17
C ILE A 3 49.72 -52.19 3.40
N ASN A 4 48.97 -51.71 2.39
CA ASN A 4 48.46 -50.37 2.15
C ASN A 4 47.68 -49.72 3.30
N GLU A 5 48.04 -48.47 3.65
CA GLU A 5 47.15 -47.55 4.35
C GLU A 5 46.05 -47.08 3.38
N THR A 6 44.92 -47.80 3.38
CA THR A 6 43.74 -47.37 2.63
C THR A 6 42.98 -46.33 3.45
N ASN A 7 43.23 -45.08 3.10
CA ASN A 7 42.20 -44.07 2.92
C ASN A 7 41.49 -43.57 4.21
N ARG A 8 41.99 -42.43 4.70
CA ARG A 8 41.26 -41.46 5.54
C ARG A 8 40.07 -40.86 4.77
N VAL A 9 39.06 -41.65 4.47
CA VAL A 9 37.76 -41.18 3.95
C VAL A 9 36.70 -41.51 5.00
N ALA A 10 36.92 -41.00 6.20
CA ALA A 10 35.85 -40.86 7.16
C ALA A 10 34.96 -39.68 6.71
N ALA A 11 33.70 -40.00 6.45
CA ALA A 11 32.54 -39.10 6.49
C ALA A 11 32.38 -38.09 5.33
N LEU A 12 32.16 -38.60 4.12
CA LEU A 12 31.30 -37.90 3.15
C LEU A 12 30.06 -38.78 2.95
N ASN A 13 29.01 -38.55 3.73
CA ASN A 13 27.67 -39.06 3.47
C ASN A 13 26.94 -38.05 2.56
N PRO A 14 26.98 -38.19 1.22
CA PRO A 14 26.29 -37.27 0.33
C PRO A 14 24.78 -37.27 0.56
N TYR A 15 24.22 -38.40 1.02
CA TYR A 15 22.78 -38.55 1.27
C TYR A 15 22.27 -37.77 2.47
N GLN A 16 23.10 -37.54 3.50
CA GLN A 16 22.68 -36.75 4.68
C GLN A 16 22.49 -35.28 4.32
N ARG A 17 23.40 -34.71 3.50
CA ARG A 17 23.29 -33.32 3.02
C ARG A 17 22.07 -33.09 2.13
N THR A 18 21.67 -34.07 1.32
CA THR A 18 20.48 -33.94 0.46
C THR A 18 19.20 -33.86 1.29
N SER A 19 19.12 -34.62 2.39
CA SER A 19 17.95 -34.62 3.27
C SER A 19 17.82 -33.34 4.12
N GLU A 20 18.95 -32.77 4.56
CA GLU A 20 18.97 -31.47 5.26
C GLU A 20 18.56 -30.33 4.31
N ASN A 21 19.11 -30.29 3.10
CA ASN A 21 18.79 -29.27 2.10
C ASN A 21 17.32 -29.31 1.63
N GLN A 22 16.70 -30.50 1.59
CA GLN A 22 15.26 -30.60 1.27
C GLN A 22 14.37 -30.08 2.40
N ARG A 23 14.74 -30.28 3.68
CA ARG A 23 13.98 -29.77 4.84
C ARG A 23 14.06 -28.26 4.99
N THR A 24 15.17 -27.62 4.64
CA THR A 24 15.31 -26.15 4.67
C THR A 24 14.54 -25.45 3.54
N GLU A 25 14.29 -26.11 2.42
CA GLU A 25 13.48 -25.55 1.34
C GLU A 25 11.96 -25.65 1.63
N GLU A 26 11.51 -26.69 2.34
CA GLU A 26 10.11 -26.81 2.75
C GLU A 26 9.70 -25.84 3.86
N THR A 27 10.63 -25.43 4.71
CA THR A 27 10.38 -24.51 5.85
C THR A 27 10.37 -23.02 5.47
N LYS A 28 10.69 -22.66 4.22
CA LYS A 28 10.61 -21.28 3.70
C LYS A 28 9.27 -20.94 3.04
N LYS A 29 8.25 -21.79 3.17
CA LYS A 29 6.87 -21.38 2.83
C LYS A 29 6.36 -20.49 3.95
N SER A 30 6.78 -19.23 3.93
CA SER A 30 6.22 -18.16 4.76
C SER A 30 4.70 -18.26 4.69
N ALA A 31 4.05 -18.36 5.85
CA ALA A 31 2.59 -18.33 5.93
C ALA A 31 2.08 -17.17 5.08
N ARG A 32 1.14 -17.43 4.15
CA ARG A 32 0.51 -16.38 3.37
C ARG A 32 -0.07 -15.37 4.37
N LYS A 33 0.47 -14.15 4.35
CA LYS A 33 -0.10 -13.04 5.08
C LYS A 33 -1.31 -12.55 4.30
N ASP A 34 -2.35 -12.17 5.02
CA ASP A 34 -3.47 -11.48 4.40
C ASP A 34 -2.96 -10.12 3.91
N GLU A 35 -3.06 -9.88 2.61
CA GLU A 35 -2.67 -8.63 1.96
C GLU A 35 -3.90 -8.01 1.28
N VAL A 36 -4.08 -6.71 1.48
CA VAL A 36 -5.11 -5.93 0.79
C VAL A 36 -4.45 -5.18 -0.36
N THR A 37 -4.72 -5.60 -1.59
CA THR A 37 -4.22 -4.93 -2.80
C THR A 37 -5.31 -4.08 -3.40
N ILE A 38 -5.06 -2.78 -3.57
CA ILE A 38 -5.94 -1.88 -4.29
C ILE A 38 -5.72 -2.07 -5.80
N SER A 39 -6.79 -2.23 -6.57
CA SER A 39 -6.70 -2.39 -8.03
C SER A 39 -6.02 -1.16 -8.67
N PRO A 40 -5.09 -1.35 -9.62
CA PRO A 40 -4.47 -0.24 -10.35
C PRO A 40 -5.51 0.62 -11.07
N GLU A 41 -6.57 0.01 -11.61
CA GLU A 41 -7.69 0.70 -12.25
C GLU A 41 -8.42 1.63 -11.28
N ALA A 42 -8.66 1.18 -10.04
CA ALA A 42 -9.31 2.00 -9.01
C ALA A 42 -8.44 3.21 -8.61
N MET A 43 -7.12 3.06 -8.59
CA MET A 43 -6.19 4.17 -8.36
C MET A 43 -6.22 5.17 -9.53
N GLU A 44 -6.27 4.69 -10.77
CA GLU A 44 -6.36 5.56 -11.95
C GLU A 44 -7.67 6.34 -11.99
N MET A 45 -8.81 5.69 -11.68
CA MET A 45 -10.11 6.36 -11.57
C MET A 45 -10.10 7.46 -10.50
N LEU A 46 -9.50 7.20 -9.33
CA LEU A 46 -9.37 8.21 -8.27
C LEU A 46 -8.52 9.40 -8.72
N GLN A 47 -7.43 9.16 -9.42
CA GLN A 47 -6.58 10.23 -9.95
C GLN A 47 -7.29 11.03 -11.04
N ALA A 48 -8.05 10.36 -11.92
CA ALA A 48 -8.84 11.00 -12.96
C ALA A 48 -9.95 11.88 -12.38
N ALA A 49 -10.61 11.44 -11.30
CA ALA A 49 -11.63 12.24 -10.62
C ALA A 49 -11.06 13.49 -9.92
N LYS A 50 -9.80 13.45 -9.47
CA LYS A 50 -9.15 14.57 -8.76
C LYS A 50 -8.64 15.68 -9.70
N LYS A 51 -8.15 15.34 -10.89
CA LYS A 51 -7.50 16.28 -11.81
C LYS A 51 -8.37 17.47 -12.27
N PRO A 52 -9.62 17.28 -12.77
CA PRO A 52 -10.42 18.42 -13.22
C PRO A 52 -10.91 19.29 -12.05
N ALA A 53 -11.12 18.69 -10.88
CA ALA A 53 -11.57 19.41 -9.70
C ALA A 53 -10.51 20.36 -9.13
N GLU A 54 -9.22 20.13 -9.37
CA GLU A 54 -8.16 20.85 -8.66
C GLU A 54 -7.91 22.27 -9.21
N SER A 55 -7.97 22.46 -10.53
CA SER A 55 -7.77 23.78 -11.15
C SER A 55 -8.95 24.72 -10.91
N GLU A 56 -10.17 24.24 -11.13
CA GLU A 56 -11.41 24.99 -10.87
C GLU A 56 -11.55 25.35 -9.39
N ARG A 57 -11.17 24.40 -8.50
CA ARG A 57 -11.12 24.65 -7.06
C ARG A 57 -10.08 25.69 -6.68
N ALA A 58 -8.89 25.67 -7.29
CA ALA A 58 -7.87 26.68 -7.03
C ALA A 58 -8.35 28.08 -7.42
N ALA A 59 -8.96 28.22 -8.60
CA ALA A 59 -9.55 29.49 -9.05
C ALA A 59 -10.65 29.98 -8.10
N ARG A 60 -11.58 29.09 -7.71
CA ARG A 60 -12.64 29.41 -6.77
C ARG A 60 -12.11 29.83 -5.39
N ILE A 61 -11.05 29.18 -4.90
CA ILE A 61 -10.41 29.56 -3.63
C ILE A 61 -9.82 30.97 -3.74
N GLN A 62 -9.18 31.32 -4.85
CA GLN A 62 -8.61 32.64 -5.04
C GLN A 62 -9.69 33.73 -5.05
N GLU A 63 -10.80 33.50 -5.74
CA GLU A 63 -11.95 34.40 -5.75
C GLU A 63 -12.52 34.60 -4.33
N LEU A 64 -12.75 33.50 -3.60
CA LEU A 64 -13.25 33.56 -2.23
C LEU A 64 -12.30 34.33 -1.30
N LYS A 65 -10.99 34.13 -1.43
CA LYS A 65 -9.98 34.89 -0.67
C LYS A 65 -10.09 36.39 -0.93
N GLN A 66 -10.30 36.79 -2.18
CA GLN A 66 -10.49 38.19 -2.53
C GLN A 66 -11.76 38.76 -1.89
N GLN A 67 -12.89 38.07 -2.00
CA GLN A 67 -14.17 38.50 -1.39
C GLN A 67 -14.07 38.63 0.14
N VAL A 68 -13.37 37.69 0.80
CA VAL A 68 -13.13 37.75 2.25
C VAL A 68 -12.25 38.96 2.59
N SER A 69 -11.17 39.19 1.85
CA SER A 69 -10.28 40.34 2.08
C SER A 69 -10.97 41.70 1.86
N ALA A 70 -11.91 41.75 0.91
CA ALA A 70 -12.72 42.93 0.61
C ALA A 70 -13.89 43.12 1.60
N GLY A 71 -14.14 42.16 2.49
CA GLY A 71 -15.26 42.16 3.42
C GLY A 71 -16.63 41.97 2.77
N THR A 72 -16.68 41.54 1.50
CA THR A 72 -17.93 41.34 0.75
C THR A 72 -18.42 39.90 0.78
N TYR A 73 -17.65 38.98 1.38
CA TYR A 73 -18.06 37.59 1.54
C TYR A 73 -19.14 37.45 2.62
N SER A 74 -20.35 37.05 2.23
CA SER A 74 -21.45 36.78 3.14
C SER A 74 -21.59 35.28 3.39
N VAL A 75 -21.66 34.90 4.66
CA VAL A 75 -21.88 33.51 5.08
C VAL A 75 -23.38 33.20 4.99
N ASP A 76 -23.74 32.24 4.15
CA ASP A 76 -25.12 31.81 3.95
C ASP A 76 -25.48 30.67 4.92
N ALA A 77 -26.38 30.96 5.86
CA ALA A 77 -26.80 30.01 6.89
C ALA A 77 -27.53 28.78 6.32
N ASN A 78 -28.29 28.94 5.22
CA ASN A 78 -29.00 27.83 4.59
C ASN A 78 -28.01 26.82 4.01
N LYS A 79 -26.96 27.31 3.36
CA LYS A 79 -25.88 26.45 2.83
C LYS A 79 -25.13 25.71 3.92
N ILE A 80 -24.95 26.32 5.09
CA ILE A 80 -24.34 25.64 6.24
C ILE A 80 -25.23 24.50 6.70
N ALA A 81 -26.52 24.76 6.89
CA ALA A 81 -27.49 23.75 7.30
C ALA A 81 -27.52 22.58 6.30
N GLU A 82 -27.66 22.86 5.00
CA GLU A 82 -27.65 21.85 3.94
C GLU A 82 -26.40 20.94 3.96
N LYS A 83 -25.23 21.49 4.28
CA LYS A 83 -23.98 20.73 4.35
C LYS A 83 -23.84 19.92 5.64
N LEU A 84 -24.49 20.33 6.71
CA LEU A 84 -24.49 19.62 7.99
C LEU A 84 -25.58 18.54 8.06
N LEU A 85 -26.70 18.71 7.35
CA LEU A 85 -27.83 17.78 7.36
C LEU A 85 -27.44 16.29 7.18
N PRO A 86 -26.56 15.90 6.25
CA PRO A 86 -26.19 14.50 6.06
C PRO A 86 -25.55 13.83 7.28
N PHE A 87 -24.96 14.62 8.18
CA PHE A 87 -24.26 14.12 9.38
C PHE A 87 -25.14 14.17 10.64
N LEU A 88 -26.30 14.83 10.56
CA LEU A 88 -27.20 15.03 11.70
C LEU A 88 -28.50 14.23 11.59
N ALA A 89 -28.81 13.70 10.40
CA ALA A 89 -30.05 12.97 10.13
C ALA A 89 -29.94 11.44 10.30
N GLU A 90 -28.97 10.96 11.10
CA GLU A 90 -28.88 9.56 11.56
C GLU A 90 -29.64 9.32 12.86
#